data_AF-A0A524D638-F1
#
_entry.id   AF-A0A524D638-F1
#
_cell.length_a   1.000
_cell.length_b   1.000
_cell.length_c   1.000
_cell.angle_alpha   90.00
_cell.angle_beta   90.00
_cell.angle_gamma   90.00
#
_symmetry.space_group_name_H-M   'P 1'
#
loop_
_entity.id
_entity.type
_entity.pdbx_description
1 polymer ?
#
loop_
_entity_poly.entity_id
_entity_poly.type
_entity_poly.pdbx_seq_one_letter_code
_entity_poly.pdbx_strand_id
1 'polypeptide(L)'
;MPKPKNKTQYEILQDVKYFDDITSCQIIMAIQKQSGECFEKEYYNQGDGIKENFVSGFLTALSSFETVISEQLGMESEGNQIKAIQYGDFSISIVDGELLRLALISSEPIGNLFRDKCKILVDTYEEKHSYDLEKFRGDMDIFFDFRQEVEKQLDVKLNYKSKINAKSLEKYEGPKSVRKVLETMVKMGDEFYPVNLPPILMREAELTETNAKYYTYDAYLWYVFEQIESPK
;
A
#
# COMPACT_ATOMS: atom_id res chain seq x y z
N MET A 1 -13.59 -19.08 11.21
CA MET A 1 -12.29 -18.38 11.06
C MET A 1 -11.23 -19.44 10.81
N PRO A 2 -10.45 -19.37 9.73
CA PRO A 2 -9.37 -20.32 9.50
C PRO A 2 -8.33 -20.17 10.62
N LYS A 3 -7.93 -21.28 11.24
CA LYS A 3 -6.89 -21.31 12.27
C LYS A 3 -5.56 -20.86 11.66
N PRO A 4 -4.73 -20.05 12.34
CA PRO A 4 -3.42 -19.69 11.83
C PRO A 4 -2.56 -20.96 11.76
N LYS A 5 -2.13 -21.32 10.55
CA LYS A 5 -1.07 -22.31 10.34
C LYS A 5 0.22 -21.77 10.97
N ASN A 6 1.06 -22.63 11.54
CA ASN A 6 2.42 -22.25 11.92
C ASN A 6 3.14 -21.71 10.66
N LYS A 7 3.30 -20.39 10.57
CA LYS A 7 4.03 -19.75 9.49
C LYS A 7 5.52 -20.07 9.62
N THR A 8 6.16 -20.32 8.49
CA THR A 8 7.61 -20.41 8.36
C THR A 8 8.24 -19.03 8.61
N GLN A 9 9.52 -19.00 8.96
CA GLN A 9 10.26 -17.74 9.11
C GLN A 9 10.25 -16.90 7.82
N TYR A 10 10.28 -17.56 6.65
CA TYR A 10 10.20 -16.87 5.37
C TYR A 10 8.86 -16.16 5.18
N GLU A 11 7.74 -16.82 5.51
CA GLU A 11 6.40 -16.21 5.43
C GLU A 11 6.26 -15.02 6.39
N ILE A 12 6.81 -15.14 7.62
CA ILE A 12 6.84 -14.02 8.58
C ILE A 12 7.61 -12.82 8.01
N LEU A 13 8.76 -13.05 7.37
CA LEU A 13 9.54 -11.97 6.77
C LEU A 13 8.82 -11.32 5.58
N GLN A 14 8.08 -12.09 4.78
CA GLN A 14 7.24 -11.54 3.71
C GLN A 14 6.13 -10.64 4.27
N ASP A 15 5.44 -11.08 5.33
CA ASP A 15 4.42 -10.27 6.00
C ASP A 15 4.99 -8.97 6.59
N VAL A 16 6.17 -9.05 7.23
CA VAL A 16 6.85 -7.88 7.79
C VAL A 16 7.26 -6.91 6.68
N LYS A 17 7.83 -7.42 5.57
CA LYS A 17 8.18 -6.56 4.43
C LYS A 17 6.94 -5.91 3.83
N TYR A 18 5.85 -6.65 3.70
CA TYR A 18 4.59 -6.09 3.22
C TYR A 18 3.99 -5.03 4.15
N PHE A 19 4.08 -5.23 5.47
CA PHE A 19 3.73 -4.20 6.45
C PHE A 19 4.59 -2.93 6.27
N ASP A 20 5.90 -3.09 6.12
CA ASP A 20 6.81 -1.96 5.86
C ASP A 20 6.49 -1.27 4.54
N ASP A 21 6.21 -2.02 3.47
CA ASP A 21 5.86 -1.48 2.16
C ASP A 21 4.59 -0.62 2.20
N ILE A 22 3.54 -1.09 2.87
CA ILE A 22 2.28 -0.34 3.00
C ILE A 22 2.44 0.88 3.89
N THR A 23 3.13 0.73 5.01
CA THR A 23 3.27 1.82 5.98
C THR A 23 4.29 2.88 5.56
N SER A 24 5.20 2.53 4.64
CA SER A 24 6.10 3.48 3.98
C SER A 24 5.52 4.09 2.71
N CYS A 25 4.46 3.51 2.14
CA CYS A 25 3.79 4.04 0.96
C CYS A 25 3.00 5.31 1.34
N GLN A 26 3.40 6.42 0.74
CA GLN A 26 2.85 7.74 1.04
C GLN A 26 1.78 8.15 0.04
N ILE A 27 1.95 7.78 -1.24
CA ILE A 27 1.06 8.18 -2.33
C ILE A 27 0.86 7.00 -3.27
N ILE A 28 -0.41 6.76 -3.64
CA ILE A 28 -0.79 5.86 -4.71
C ILE A 28 -1.51 6.69 -5.78
N MET A 29 -1.04 6.64 -7.01
CA MET A 29 -1.61 7.40 -8.13
C MET A 29 -2.07 6.46 -9.24
N ALA A 30 -3.27 6.70 -9.76
CA ALA A 30 -3.83 6.01 -10.91
C ALA A 30 -3.70 6.89 -12.16
N ILE A 31 -2.96 6.39 -13.15
CA ILE A 31 -2.58 7.13 -14.36
C ILE A 31 -3.09 6.36 -15.59
N GLN A 32 -3.85 7.02 -16.45
CA GLN A 32 -4.24 6.44 -17.73
C GLN A 32 -3.02 6.47 -18.67
N LYS A 33 -2.62 5.31 -19.20
CA LYS A 33 -1.32 5.14 -19.88
C LYS A 33 -1.18 5.90 -21.20
N GLN A 34 -2.28 6.07 -21.94
CA GLN A 34 -2.27 6.70 -23.25
C GLN A 34 -2.18 8.23 -23.17
N SER A 35 -2.95 8.86 -22.28
CA SER A 35 -2.95 10.31 -22.07
C SER A 35 -1.87 10.74 -21.09
N GLY A 36 -1.44 9.85 -20.18
CA GLY A 36 -0.55 10.17 -19.07
C GLY A 36 -1.24 10.99 -17.96
N GLU A 37 -2.56 11.18 -18.04
CA GLU A 37 -3.32 11.90 -17.03
C GLU A 37 -3.53 11.03 -15.80
N CYS A 38 -3.26 11.61 -14.64
CA CYS A 38 -3.62 11.02 -13.36
C CYS A 38 -5.08 11.40 -13.08
N PHE A 39 -5.92 10.39 -12.86
CA PHE A 39 -7.36 10.60 -12.63
C PHE A 39 -7.73 10.41 -11.17
N GLU A 40 -6.94 9.64 -10.42
CA GLU A 40 -7.16 9.44 -8.99
C GLU A 40 -5.85 9.32 -8.21
N LYS A 41 -5.88 9.74 -6.95
CA LYS A 41 -4.73 9.67 -6.04
C LYS A 41 -5.15 9.55 -4.57
N GLU A 42 -4.41 8.75 -3.84
CA GLU A 42 -4.59 8.57 -2.39
C GLU A 42 -3.33 8.99 -1.64
N TYR A 43 -3.52 9.76 -0.57
CA TYR A 43 -2.45 10.22 0.33
C TYR A 43 -2.55 9.51 1.68
N TYR A 44 -1.43 8.98 2.14
CA TYR A 44 -1.31 8.29 3.43
C TYR A 44 -0.34 8.97 4.39
N ASN A 45 0.32 10.07 3.97
CA ASN A 45 1.16 10.89 4.82
C ASN A 45 0.40 12.11 5.38
N GLN A 46 0.93 12.72 6.45
CA GLN A 46 0.36 13.94 7.06
C GLN A 46 0.94 15.25 6.49
N GLY A 47 1.65 15.20 5.35
CA GLY A 47 2.27 16.38 4.73
C GLY A 47 1.40 16.99 3.62
N ASP A 48 1.78 18.18 3.11
CA ASP A 48 1.07 18.90 2.02
C ASP A 48 1.08 18.17 0.65
N GLY A 49 1.46 16.88 0.61
CA GLY A 49 1.46 16.03 -0.56
C GLY A 49 2.50 16.39 -1.62
N ILE A 50 2.71 15.49 -2.57
CA ILE A 50 3.42 15.79 -3.82
C ILE A 50 2.38 16.26 -4.85
N LYS A 51 2.69 17.32 -5.59
CA LYS A 51 1.82 17.79 -6.69
C LYS A 51 1.75 16.73 -7.79
N GLU A 52 0.57 16.18 -7.99
CA GLU A 52 0.23 15.16 -9.00
C GLU A 52 0.80 15.45 -10.39
N ASN A 53 0.56 16.66 -10.93
CA ASN A 53 1.02 17.05 -12.27
C ASN A 53 2.56 16.99 -12.42
N PHE A 54 3.29 17.11 -11.32
CA PHE A 54 4.75 16.97 -11.33
C PHE A 54 5.15 15.51 -11.48
N VAL A 55 4.52 14.60 -10.73
CA VAL A 55 4.82 13.17 -10.79
C VAL A 55 4.36 12.58 -12.12
N SER A 56 3.12 12.84 -12.54
CA SER A 56 2.62 12.34 -13.83
C SER A 56 3.45 12.88 -15.00
N GLY A 57 3.75 14.18 -15.01
CA GLY A 57 4.61 14.80 -16.02
C GLY A 57 6.01 14.18 -16.05
N PHE A 58 6.61 13.96 -14.88
CA PHE A 58 7.92 13.31 -14.75
C PHE A 58 7.91 11.86 -15.27
N LEU A 59 6.90 11.07 -14.89
CA LEU A 59 6.79 9.67 -15.31
C LEU A 59 6.49 9.51 -16.80
N THR A 60 5.69 10.42 -17.37
CA THR A 60 5.46 10.49 -18.81
C THR A 60 6.76 10.83 -19.53
N ALA A 61 7.49 11.86 -19.09
CA ALA A 61 8.77 12.24 -19.67
C ALA A 61 9.81 11.10 -19.58
N LEU A 62 9.86 10.40 -18.45
CA LEU A 62 10.74 9.25 -18.28
C LEU A 62 10.37 8.08 -19.19
N SER A 63 9.07 7.81 -19.34
CA SER A 63 8.58 6.75 -20.25
C SER A 63 8.97 7.06 -21.69
N SER A 64 8.77 8.31 -22.14
CA SER A 64 9.20 8.75 -23.47
C SER A 64 10.71 8.66 -23.64
N PHE A 65 11.48 9.03 -22.61
CA PHE A 65 12.94 8.92 -22.63
C PHE A 65 13.39 7.47 -22.80
N GLU A 66 12.77 6.54 -22.08
CA GLU A 66 13.07 5.12 -22.20
C GLU A 66 12.72 4.56 -23.56
N THR A 67 11.54 4.88 -24.11
CA THR A 67 11.16 4.47 -25.48
C THR A 67 12.22 4.91 -26.49
N VAL A 68 12.67 6.16 -26.42
CA VAL A 68 13.72 6.70 -27.30
C VAL A 68 15.03 5.95 -27.13
N ILE A 69 15.43 5.64 -25.89
CA ILE A 69 16.68 4.91 -25.62
C ILE A 69 16.59 3.46 -26.08
N SER A 70 15.47 2.77 -25.85
CA SER A 70 15.23 1.40 -26.33
C SER A 70 15.27 1.32 -27.86
N GLU A 71 14.62 2.28 -28.55
CA GLU A 71 14.66 2.41 -30.01
C GLU A 71 16.10 2.65 -30.52
N GLN A 72 16.87 3.53 -29.87
CA GLN A 72 18.25 3.84 -30.25
C GLN A 72 19.23 2.69 -29.96
N LEU A 73 18.99 1.92 -28.91
CA LEU A 73 19.82 0.78 -28.53
C LEU A 73 19.41 -0.54 -29.21
N GLY A 74 18.32 -0.53 -30.00
CA GLY A 74 17.80 -1.73 -30.66
C GLY A 74 17.32 -2.80 -29.67
N MET A 75 16.97 -2.39 -28.45
CA MET A 75 16.39 -3.27 -27.43
C MET A 75 14.88 -3.28 -27.64
N GLU A 76 14.29 -4.48 -27.77
CA GLU A 76 12.85 -4.58 -27.62
C GLU A 76 12.50 -4.05 -26.23
N SER A 77 11.66 -3.02 -26.19
CA SER A 77 11.06 -2.54 -24.96
C SER A 77 10.15 -3.66 -24.43
N GLU A 78 10.73 -4.66 -23.76
CA GLU A 78 9.99 -5.67 -23.04
C GLU A 78 9.17 -4.93 -21.98
N GLY A 79 7.88 -4.78 -22.26
CA GLY A 79 6.92 -3.96 -21.52
C GLY A 79 6.59 -4.43 -20.11
N ASN A 80 7.57 -4.97 -19.38
CA ASN A 80 7.41 -5.51 -18.04
C ASN A 80 8.67 -5.38 -17.16
N GLN A 81 9.66 -4.58 -17.55
CA GLN A 81 10.76 -4.29 -16.64
C GLN A 81 10.31 -3.29 -15.58
N ILE A 82 10.19 -3.83 -14.37
CA ILE A 82 9.99 -3.15 -13.09
C ILE A 82 10.86 -1.89 -13.03
N LYS A 83 10.21 -0.72 -12.91
CA LYS A 83 10.90 0.58 -12.78
C LYS A 83 10.70 1.07 -11.36
N ALA A 84 11.73 0.83 -10.54
CA ALA A 84 11.87 1.52 -9.26
C ALA A 84 12.91 2.63 -9.47
N ILE A 85 12.49 3.87 -9.31
CA ILE A 85 13.39 5.02 -9.32
C ILE A 85 13.62 5.38 -7.86
N GLN A 86 14.87 5.33 -7.42
CA GLN A 86 15.23 5.81 -6.09
C GLN A 86 15.83 7.21 -6.23
N TYR A 87 15.27 8.18 -5.51
CA TYR A 87 15.72 9.57 -5.54
C TYR A 87 15.77 10.13 -4.11
N GLY A 88 16.98 10.25 -3.56
CA GLY A 88 17.17 10.65 -2.17
C GLY A 88 16.42 9.71 -1.22
N ASP A 89 15.48 10.29 -0.46
CA ASP A 89 14.74 9.61 0.62
C ASP A 89 13.38 9.03 0.17
N PHE A 90 13.12 8.98 -1.14
CA PHE A 90 11.93 8.33 -1.67
C PHE A 90 12.21 7.44 -2.87
N SER A 91 11.31 6.49 -3.10
CA SER A 91 11.25 5.62 -4.25
C SER A 91 9.93 5.83 -4.97
N ILE A 92 9.98 5.85 -6.30
CA ILE A 92 8.80 5.73 -7.15
C ILE A 92 8.83 4.32 -7.74
N SER A 93 7.83 3.51 -7.41
CA SER A 93 7.61 2.18 -7.98
C SER A 93 6.44 2.22 -8.95
N ILE A 94 6.62 1.66 -10.15
CA ILE A 94 5.60 1.62 -11.19
C ILE A 94 5.06 0.20 -11.34
N VAL A 95 3.73 0.06 -11.41
CA VAL A 95 3.04 -1.18 -11.75
C VAL A 95 2.11 -0.90 -12.93
N ASP A 96 2.41 -1.54 -14.07
CA ASP A 96 1.69 -1.34 -15.32
C ASP A 96 0.64 -2.43 -15.58
N GLY A 97 -0.52 -2.00 -16.05
CA GLY A 97 -1.50 -2.78 -16.80
C GLY A 97 -1.47 -2.43 -18.28
N GLU A 98 -2.50 -2.80 -19.02
CA GLU A 98 -2.62 -2.45 -20.43
C GLU A 98 -2.97 -0.97 -20.64
N LEU A 99 -3.91 -0.44 -19.85
CA LEU A 99 -4.50 0.90 -19.98
C LEU A 99 -4.25 1.80 -18.75
N LEU A 100 -3.95 1.21 -17.60
CA LEU A 100 -3.74 1.82 -16.30
C LEU A 100 -2.29 1.63 -15.86
N ARG A 101 -1.74 2.65 -15.24
CA ARG A 101 -0.46 2.64 -14.54
C ARG A 101 -0.69 3.07 -13.10
N LEU A 102 -0.21 2.28 -12.15
CA LEU A 102 -0.05 2.72 -10.78
C LEU A 102 1.35 3.26 -10.56
N ALA A 103 1.43 4.47 -10.02
CA ALA A 103 2.66 5.01 -9.47
C ALA A 103 2.55 5.05 -7.95
N LEU A 104 3.51 4.41 -7.28
CA LEU A 104 3.59 4.28 -5.84
C LEU A 104 4.79 5.08 -5.36
N ILE A 105 4.56 6.06 -4.48
CA ILE A 105 5.64 6.83 -3.87
C ILE A 105 5.78 6.36 -2.42
N SER A 106 6.96 5.85 -2.09
CA SER A 106 7.29 5.28 -0.78
C SER A 106 8.66 5.75 -0.32
N SER A 107 9.00 5.60 0.97
CA SER A 107 10.36 5.92 1.44
C SER A 107 11.40 4.91 0.97
N GLU A 108 10.98 3.68 0.66
CA GLU A 108 11.84 2.60 0.18
C GLU A 108 11.21 1.88 -1.02
N PRO A 109 12.00 1.19 -1.86
CA PRO A 109 11.46 0.33 -2.91
C PRO A 109 10.51 -0.74 -2.34
N ILE A 110 9.36 -0.90 -2.99
CA ILE A 110 8.36 -1.90 -2.59
C ILE A 110 8.84 -3.32 -2.86
N GLY A 111 8.50 -4.25 -1.97
CA GLY A 111 8.73 -5.67 -2.12
C GLY A 111 7.75 -6.35 -3.09
N ASN A 112 8.02 -7.62 -3.38
CA ASN A 112 7.26 -8.40 -4.36
C ASN A 112 5.80 -8.61 -3.93
N LEU A 113 5.53 -8.92 -2.67
CA LEU A 113 4.16 -9.18 -2.21
C LEU A 113 3.25 -7.96 -2.37
N PHE A 114 3.74 -6.75 -2.05
CA PHE A 114 2.95 -5.54 -2.25
C PHE A 114 2.75 -5.23 -3.74
N ARG A 115 3.78 -5.46 -4.56
CA ARG A 115 3.69 -5.35 -6.02
C ARG A 115 2.67 -6.31 -6.62
N ASP A 116 2.67 -7.56 -6.22
CA ASP A 116 1.76 -8.58 -6.72
C ASP A 116 0.31 -8.20 -6.40
N LYS A 117 0.04 -7.69 -5.19
CA LYS A 117 -1.28 -7.16 -4.85
C LYS A 117 -1.65 -5.91 -5.65
N CYS A 118 -0.71 -5.01 -5.90
CA CYS A 118 -0.94 -3.86 -6.78
C CYS A 118 -1.24 -4.29 -8.22
N LYS A 119 -0.61 -5.38 -8.70
CA LYS A 119 -0.90 -5.94 -10.03
C LYS A 119 -2.31 -6.51 -10.09
N ILE A 120 -2.75 -7.24 -9.06
CA ILE A 120 -4.14 -7.73 -8.95
C ILE A 120 -5.12 -6.54 -8.94
N LEU A 121 -4.80 -5.46 -8.22
CA LEU A 121 -5.59 -4.23 -8.22
C LEU A 121 -5.70 -3.64 -9.62
N VAL A 122 -4.58 -3.47 -10.33
CA VAL A 122 -4.56 -2.97 -11.71
C VAL A 122 -5.42 -3.83 -12.62
N ASP A 123 -5.18 -5.14 -12.64
CA ASP A 123 -5.85 -6.05 -13.57
C ASP A 123 -7.37 -6.08 -13.31
N THR A 124 -7.77 -6.12 -12.03
CA THR A 124 -9.19 -6.09 -11.63
C THR A 124 -9.84 -4.75 -11.98
N TYR A 125 -9.12 -3.63 -11.80
CA TYR A 125 -9.66 -2.30 -12.08
C TYR A 125 -9.79 -2.06 -13.59
N GLU A 126 -8.82 -2.52 -14.38
CA GLU A 126 -8.90 -2.50 -15.85
C GLU A 126 -10.06 -3.36 -16.36
N GLU A 127 -10.27 -4.55 -15.81
CA GLU A 127 -11.41 -5.38 -16.20
C GLU A 127 -12.73 -4.66 -15.93
N LYS A 128 -12.87 -4.03 -14.77
CA LYS A 128 -14.06 -3.29 -14.35
C LYS A 128 -14.33 -2.04 -15.20
N HIS A 129 -13.28 -1.31 -15.57
CA HIS A 129 -13.36 0.01 -16.21
C HIS A 129 -12.77 0.03 -17.63
N SER A 130 -12.66 -1.12 -18.28
CA SER A 130 -12.00 -1.29 -19.59
C SER A 130 -12.50 -0.28 -20.64
N TYR A 131 -13.82 -0.17 -20.79
CA TYR A 131 -14.44 0.76 -21.74
C TYR A 131 -14.07 2.22 -21.44
N ASP A 132 -14.16 2.61 -20.17
CA ASP A 132 -13.93 3.99 -19.72
C ASP A 132 -12.46 4.39 -19.84
N LEU A 133 -11.53 3.48 -19.54
CA LEU A 133 -10.10 3.67 -19.70
C LEU A 133 -9.68 3.76 -21.18
N GLU A 134 -10.26 2.94 -22.07
CA GLU A 134 -10.00 3.01 -23.52
C GLU A 134 -10.56 4.27 -24.16
N LYS A 135 -11.74 4.71 -23.72
CA LYS A 135 -12.45 5.87 -24.24
C LYS A 135 -12.21 7.13 -23.43
N PHE A 136 -11.21 7.13 -22.55
CA PHE A 136 -10.94 8.26 -21.69
C PHE A 136 -10.76 9.56 -22.48
N ARG A 137 -11.52 10.59 -22.08
CA ARG A 137 -11.52 11.95 -22.67
C ARG A 137 -11.32 13.04 -21.62
N GLY A 138 -10.82 12.68 -20.43
CA GLY A 138 -10.57 13.60 -19.32
C GLY A 138 -11.71 13.71 -18.29
N ASP A 139 -12.77 12.89 -18.41
CA ASP A 139 -13.81 12.82 -17.39
C ASP A 139 -13.35 11.91 -16.24
N MET A 140 -12.92 12.52 -15.13
CA MET A 140 -12.37 11.80 -13.97
C MET A 140 -13.46 11.25 -13.05
N ASP A 141 -14.68 11.80 -13.11
CA ASP A 141 -15.76 11.46 -12.18
C ASP A 141 -16.20 9.99 -12.29
N ILE A 142 -15.88 9.32 -13.40
CA ILE A 142 -16.20 7.91 -13.62
C ILE A 142 -15.35 6.95 -12.75
N PHE A 143 -14.23 7.43 -12.19
CA PHE A 143 -13.27 6.62 -11.43
C PHE A 143 -13.31 6.85 -9.91
N PHE A 144 -14.38 7.46 -9.39
CA PHE A 144 -14.56 7.78 -7.96
C PHE A 144 -14.49 6.56 -7.02
N ASP A 145 -14.60 5.35 -7.56
CA ASP A 145 -14.53 4.08 -6.84
C ASP A 145 -13.11 3.54 -6.69
N PHE A 146 -12.10 4.15 -7.32
CA PHE A 146 -10.69 3.74 -7.22
C PHE A 146 -10.23 3.59 -5.76
N ARG A 147 -10.54 4.58 -4.91
CA ARG A 147 -10.22 4.53 -3.48
C ARG A 147 -10.76 3.28 -2.79
N GLN A 148 -12.00 2.90 -3.11
CA GLN A 148 -12.65 1.74 -2.49
C GLN A 148 -11.98 0.44 -2.93
N GLU A 149 -11.55 0.35 -4.19
CA GLU A 149 -10.81 -0.82 -4.69
C GLU A 149 -9.40 -0.89 -4.09
N VAL A 150 -8.71 0.24 -3.93
CA VAL A 150 -7.44 0.33 -3.20
C VAL A 150 -7.61 -0.19 -1.76
N GLU A 151 -8.60 0.31 -1.02
CA GLU A 151 -8.86 -0.11 0.36
C GLU A 151 -9.27 -1.57 0.52
N LYS A 152 -9.85 -2.16 -0.53
CA LYS A 152 -10.31 -3.55 -0.54
C LYS A 152 -9.18 -4.52 -0.84
N GLN A 153 -8.26 -4.14 -1.72
CA GLN A 153 -7.20 -5.02 -2.21
C GLN A 153 -5.88 -4.81 -1.47
N LEU A 154 -5.62 -3.60 -1.00
CA LEU A 154 -4.42 -3.22 -0.27
C LEU A 154 -4.79 -2.94 1.18
N ASP A 155 -3.92 -3.33 2.11
CA ASP A 155 -4.14 -3.18 3.55
C ASP A 155 -3.83 -1.76 4.05
N VAL A 156 -4.14 -0.74 3.24
CA VAL A 156 -3.82 0.68 3.46
C VAL A 156 -4.45 1.25 4.73
N LYS A 157 -5.46 0.58 5.28
CA LYS A 157 -6.07 0.90 6.59
C LYS A 157 -5.10 0.75 7.76
N LEU A 158 -3.94 0.13 7.57
CA LEU A 158 -2.83 0.19 8.53
C LEU A 158 -2.30 1.61 8.78
N ASN A 159 -2.53 2.52 7.83
CA ASN A 159 -2.14 3.93 7.93
C ASN A 159 -3.24 4.82 8.53
N TYR A 160 -4.40 4.26 8.86
CA TYR A 160 -5.55 5.01 9.34
C TYR A 160 -5.61 5.04 10.85
N LYS A 161 -6.27 6.07 11.40
CA LYS A 161 -6.47 6.18 12.83
C LYS A 161 -7.48 5.13 13.29
N SER A 162 -7.08 4.32 14.26
CA SER A 162 -7.79 3.16 14.73
C SER A 162 -8.01 3.21 16.24
N LYS A 163 -8.98 2.42 16.71
CA LYS A 163 -9.11 1.96 18.10
C LYS A 163 -9.09 0.43 18.11
N ILE A 164 -8.89 -0.15 19.29
CA ILE A 164 -8.95 -1.61 19.45
C ILE A 164 -10.42 -2.07 19.50
N ASN A 165 -10.77 -3.01 18.64
CA ASN A 165 -12.02 -3.75 18.68
C ASN A 165 -11.95 -4.84 19.76
N ALA A 166 -12.55 -4.59 20.92
CA ALA A 166 -12.53 -5.51 22.05
C ALA A 166 -13.09 -6.91 21.70
N LYS A 167 -14.14 -6.99 20.87
CA LYS A 167 -14.75 -8.27 20.47
C LYS A 167 -13.84 -9.11 19.59
N SER A 168 -13.07 -8.47 18.72
CA SER A 168 -12.06 -9.16 17.91
C SER A 168 -10.85 -9.55 18.75
N LEU A 169 -10.43 -8.69 19.68
CA LEU A 169 -9.31 -8.96 20.59
C LEU A 169 -9.54 -10.19 21.48
N GLU A 170 -10.78 -10.41 21.96
CA GLU A 170 -11.12 -11.61 22.74
C GLU A 170 -10.81 -12.91 21.99
N LYS A 171 -10.98 -12.89 20.66
CA LYS A 171 -10.76 -14.02 19.75
C LYS A 171 -9.33 -14.08 19.21
N TYR A 172 -8.53 -13.04 19.42
CA TYR A 172 -7.19 -12.94 18.88
C TYR A 172 -6.26 -14.00 19.49
N GLU A 173 -5.65 -14.83 18.65
CA GLU A 173 -4.80 -15.96 19.05
C GLU A 173 -3.31 -15.61 19.16
N GLY A 174 -2.95 -14.32 19.10
CA GLY A 174 -1.57 -13.86 19.26
C GLY A 174 -0.98 -14.11 20.66
N PRO A 175 0.33 -13.86 20.85
CA PRO A 175 1.02 -14.08 22.11
C PRO A 175 0.35 -13.35 23.28
N LYS A 176 0.38 -13.97 24.47
CA LYS A 176 -0.20 -13.39 25.69
C LYS A 176 0.36 -12.00 26.01
N SER A 177 1.65 -11.75 25.72
CA SER A 177 2.29 -10.45 25.93
C SER A 177 1.69 -9.37 25.01
N VAL A 178 1.52 -9.66 23.72
CA VAL A 178 0.87 -8.77 22.74
C VAL A 178 -0.58 -8.49 23.17
N ARG A 179 -1.34 -9.54 23.48
CA ARG A 179 -2.74 -9.39 23.95
C ARG A 179 -2.86 -8.47 25.16
N LYS A 180 -1.97 -8.62 26.15
CA LYS A 180 -1.96 -7.78 27.35
C LYS A 180 -1.74 -6.29 27.04
N VAL A 181 -0.87 -5.96 26.08
CA VAL A 181 -0.67 -4.57 25.62
C VAL A 181 -1.95 -4.03 24.99
N LEU A 182 -2.54 -4.78 24.06
CA LEU A 182 -3.79 -4.38 23.39
C LEU A 182 -4.96 -4.23 24.37
N GLU A 183 -5.09 -5.13 25.35
CA GLU A 183 -6.10 -5.05 26.42
C GLU A 183 -5.91 -3.80 27.29
N THR A 184 -4.67 -3.34 27.47
CA THR A 184 -4.36 -2.11 28.20
C THR A 184 -4.79 -0.89 27.39
N MET A 185 -4.50 -0.86 26.08
CA MET A 185 -4.96 0.20 25.17
C MET A 185 -6.49 0.31 25.12
N VAL A 186 -7.21 -0.83 25.12
CA VAL A 186 -8.69 -0.85 25.22
C VAL A 186 -9.17 -0.12 26.48
N LYS A 187 -8.54 -0.38 27.64
CA LYS A 187 -8.94 0.21 28.92
C LYS A 187 -8.68 1.72 28.97
N MET A 188 -7.63 2.17 28.29
CA MET A 188 -7.30 3.59 28.18
C MET A 188 -8.20 4.33 27.19
N GLY A 189 -8.85 3.60 26.28
CA GLY A 189 -9.63 4.20 25.19
C GLY A 189 -8.74 4.86 24.14
N ASP A 190 -7.52 4.35 23.95
CA ASP A 190 -6.53 4.97 23.08
C ASP A 190 -6.93 4.86 21.61
N GLU A 191 -6.88 6.01 20.94
CA GLU A 191 -6.85 6.07 19.49
C GLU A 191 -5.39 6.11 19.03
N PHE A 192 -5.05 5.32 18.02
CA PHE A 192 -3.67 5.18 17.57
C PHE A 192 -3.61 4.90 16.08
N TYR A 193 -2.43 5.09 15.49
CA TYR A 193 -2.14 4.61 14.14
C TYR A 193 -1.46 3.24 14.25
N PRO A 194 -1.93 2.18 13.58
CA PRO A 194 -1.31 0.86 13.65
C PRO A 194 0.19 0.85 13.34
N VAL A 195 0.66 1.69 12.41
CA VAL A 195 2.10 1.87 12.12
C VAL A 195 2.94 2.26 13.36
N ASN A 196 2.34 2.87 14.38
CA ASN A 196 3.02 3.27 15.62
C ASN A 196 2.97 2.22 16.73
N LEU A 197 2.30 1.07 16.51
CA LEU A 197 2.21 0.00 17.48
C LEU A 197 3.51 -0.82 17.65
N PRO A 198 4.33 -1.08 16.62
CA PRO A 198 5.54 -1.89 16.79
C PRO A 198 6.51 -1.38 17.87
N PRO A 199 6.85 -0.07 17.96
CA PRO A 199 7.69 0.44 19.05
C PRO A 199 7.10 0.21 20.45
N ILE A 200 5.77 0.26 20.60
CA ILE A 200 5.08 -0.02 21.87
C ILE A 200 5.22 -1.50 22.20
N LEU A 201 5.00 -2.40 21.24
CA LEU A 201 5.14 -3.84 21.44
C LEU A 201 6.59 -4.24 21.75
N MET A 202 7.58 -3.60 21.14
CA MET A 202 8.99 -3.83 21.47
C MET A 202 9.27 -3.48 22.95
N ARG A 203 8.74 -2.36 23.43
CA ARG A 203 8.95 -1.88 24.81
C ARG A 203 8.17 -2.67 25.85
N GLU A 204 6.87 -2.88 25.62
CA GLU A 204 5.95 -3.41 26.63
C GLU A 204 5.80 -4.94 26.58
N ALA A 205 6.07 -5.56 25.42
CA ALA A 205 5.98 -7.01 25.21
C ALA A 205 7.35 -7.66 24.95
N GLU A 206 8.44 -6.90 25.06
CA GLU A 206 9.84 -7.35 24.90
C GLU A 206 10.08 -8.08 23.56
N LEU A 207 9.41 -7.62 22.51
CA LEU A 207 9.53 -8.19 21.18
C LEU A 207 10.71 -7.58 20.40
N THR A 208 11.29 -8.38 19.51
CA THR A 208 12.14 -7.85 18.44
C THR A 208 11.30 -7.01 17.48
N GLU A 209 11.92 -6.09 16.74
CA GLU A 209 11.23 -5.26 15.75
C GLU A 209 10.44 -6.10 14.73
N THR A 210 11.06 -7.16 14.17
CA THR A 210 10.41 -8.09 13.25
C THR A 210 9.14 -8.70 13.83
N ASN A 211 9.22 -9.19 15.08
CA ASN A 211 8.05 -9.79 15.73
C ASN A 211 6.98 -8.74 16.05
N ALA A 212 7.38 -7.54 16.45
CA ALA A 212 6.46 -6.45 16.74
C ALA A 212 5.68 -6.01 15.49
N LYS A 213 6.35 -5.85 14.35
CA LYS A 213 5.71 -5.58 13.04
C LYS A 213 4.80 -6.72 12.61
N TYR A 214 5.29 -7.95 12.71
CA TYR A 214 4.51 -9.15 12.39
C TYR A 214 3.21 -9.23 13.19
N TYR A 215 3.28 -9.10 14.53
CA TYR A 215 2.08 -9.19 15.37
C TYR A 215 1.17 -7.97 15.25
N THR A 216 1.68 -6.81 14.86
CA THR A 216 0.85 -5.66 14.48
C THR A 216 0.01 -6.01 13.24
N TYR A 217 0.66 -6.52 12.19
CA TYR A 217 -0.04 -6.92 10.96
C TYR A 217 -0.99 -8.11 11.17
N ASP A 218 -0.57 -9.11 11.94
CA ASP A 218 -1.42 -10.25 12.31
C ASP A 218 -2.67 -9.77 13.09
N ALA A 219 -2.53 -8.90 14.09
CA ALA A 219 -3.67 -8.31 14.78
C ALA A 219 -4.62 -7.55 13.83
N TYR A 220 -4.08 -6.83 12.84
CA TYR A 220 -4.86 -6.19 11.79
C TYR A 220 -5.68 -7.22 10.97
N LEU A 221 -5.06 -8.32 10.53
CA LEU A 221 -5.74 -9.40 9.80
C LEU A 221 -6.84 -10.08 10.62
N TRP A 222 -6.72 -10.04 11.95
CA TRP A 222 -7.74 -10.51 12.90
C TRP A 222 -8.84 -9.47 13.19
N TYR A 223 -8.87 -8.35 12.46
CA TYR A 223 -9.83 -7.25 12.64
C TYR A 223 -9.81 -6.68 14.06
N VAL A 224 -8.63 -6.70 14.71
CA VAL A 224 -8.44 -6.10 16.03
C VAL A 224 -8.45 -4.58 15.95
N PHE A 225 -8.16 -4.00 14.78
CA PHE A 225 -8.16 -2.55 14.57
C PHE A 225 -9.46 -2.11 13.91
N GLU A 226 -10.24 -1.27 14.60
CA GLU A 226 -11.45 -0.63 14.09
C GLU A 226 -11.10 0.80 13.66
N GLN A 227 -11.29 1.09 12.38
CA GLN A 227 -10.97 2.40 11.80
C GLN A 227 -11.96 3.47 12.27
N ILE A 228 -11.44 4.62 12.70
CA ILE A 228 -12.24 5.73 13.23
C ILE A 228 -12.44 6.82 12.17
N GLU A 229 -11.41 7.09 11.36
CA GLU A 229 -11.45 8.07 10.27
C GLU A 229 -10.53 7.62 9.11
N SER A 230 -10.98 7.85 7.88
CA SER A 230 -10.08 7.82 6.72
C SER A 230 -9.32 9.16 6.66
N PRO A 231 -8.01 9.17 6.30
CA PRO A 231 -7.29 10.40 6.06
C PRO A 231 -8.03 11.24 5.01
N LYS A 232 -8.11 12.55 5.28
CA LYS A 232 -8.74 13.55 4.42
C LYS A 232 -7.83 13.90 3.26
#